data_AF-A0A8T4WFT9-F1
#
_entry.id   AF-A0A8T4WFT9-F1
#
_cell.length_a   1.000
_cell.length_b   1.000
_cell.length_c   1.000
_cell.angle_alpha   90.00
_cell.angle_beta   90.00
_cell.angle_gamma   90.00
#
_symmetry.space_group_name_H-M   'P 1'
#
loop_
_entity.id
_entity.type
_entity.pdbx_description
1 polymer ?
#
loop_
_entity_poly.entity_id
_entity_poly.type
_entity_poly.pdbx_seq_one_letter_code
_entity_poly.pdbx_strand_id
1 'polypeptide(L)'
;MKSIKEDILEDMRNTCLTVSFELKKHFRMKRMIISFALAVGLPLIFYIVPKIWASFPDTAEEFANLNLSFVNLLIIISGSLFAGDAVVGEFEEKTGLLLFSTPQRHSTIFIGKYIGALLPTLTVVSIYYLTTSLEIIGIYGTGGITVEFYKSFLIGLIYTTSAVSLIFFFSSILKRKITSTLLGFFSLMMILPIMSSVLQFLVEVEPWYILTYFEGLITDVFVGAPSLQGGPGGEGTQFSPDF
;
A
#
# COMPACT_ATOMS: atom_id res chain seq x y z
N MET A 1 14.90 12.86 -38.66
CA MET A 1 14.42 11.66 -37.94
C MET A 1 15.14 11.67 -36.61
N LYS A 2 14.46 11.94 -35.49
CA LYS A 2 15.09 11.93 -34.16
C LYS A 2 15.67 10.54 -33.91
N SER A 3 16.82 10.49 -33.23
CA SER A 3 17.40 9.22 -32.83
C SER A 3 16.47 8.54 -31.83
N ILE A 4 16.30 7.21 -31.90
CA ILE A 4 15.49 6.44 -30.95
C ILE A 4 15.87 6.77 -29.48
N LYS A 5 17.15 7.06 -29.23
CA LYS A 5 17.64 7.48 -27.91
C LYS A 5 17.07 8.84 -27.47
N GLU A 6 16.98 9.80 -28.38
CA GLU A 6 16.47 11.15 -28.08
C GLU A 6 14.97 11.09 -27.75
N ASP A 7 14.20 10.27 -28.47
CA ASP A 7 12.79 10.06 -28.20
C ASP A 7 12.55 9.42 -26.82
N ILE A 8 13.34 8.41 -26.45
CA ILE A 8 13.26 7.76 -25.12
C ILE A 8 13.61 8.76 -24.00
N LEU A 9 14.69 9.53 -24.17
CA LEU A 9 15.10 10.51 -23.16
C LEU A 9 14.05 11.63 -22.99
N GLU A 10 13.43 12.05 -24.09
CA GLU A 10 12.34 13.02 -24.05
C GLU A 10 11.10 12.47 -23.33
N ASP A 11 10.72 11.23 -23.60
CA ASP A 11 9.62 10.54 -22.92
C ASP A 11 9.89 10.36 -21.41
N MET A 12 11.11 9.97 -21.04
CA MET A 12 11.50 9.87 -19.63
C MET A 12 11.44 11.24 -18.93
N ARG A 13 11.94 12.30 -19.59
CA ARG A 13 11.88 13.66 -19.05
C ARG A 13 10.43 14.11 -18.87
N ASN A 14 9.57 13.87 -19.86
CA ASN A 14 8.16 14.20 -19.80
C ASN A 14 7.45 13.45 -18.66
N THR A 15 7.73 12.15 -18.49
CA THR A 15 7.23 11.36 -17.36
C THR A 15 7.64 11.98 -16.02
N CYS A 16 8.92 12.31 -15.86
CA CYS A 16 9.45 12.90 -14.63
C CYS A 16 8.82 14.27 -14.31
N LEU A 17 8.56 15.08 -15.35
CA LEU A 17 7.83 16.34 -15.19
C LEU A 17 6.41 16.09 -14.69
N THR A 18 5.67 15.17 -15.31
CA THR A 18 4.31 14.79 -14.87
C THR A 18 4.30 14.33 -13.41
N VAL A 19 5.23 13.45 -13.03
CA VAL A 19 5.39 12.99 -11.64
C VAL A 19 5.61 14.18 -10.70
N SER A 20 6.53 15.08 -11.04
CA SER A 20 6.84 16.25 -10.21
C SER A 20 5.63 17.18 -10.04
N PHE A 21 4.80 17.33 -11.07
CA PHE A 21 3.56 18.09 -10.99
C PHE A 21 2.51 17.43 -10.09
N GLU A 22 2.33 16.11 -10.19
CA GLU A 22 1.41 15.35 -9.33
C GLU A 22 1.85 15.38 -7.86
N LEU A 23 3.15 15.22 -7.58
CA LEU A 23 3.68 15.36 -6.23
C LEU A 23 3.39 16.75 -5.65
N LYS A 24 3.66 17.81 -6.41
CA LYS A 24 3.34 19.20 -5.99
C LYS A 24 1.84 19.40 -5.78
N LYS A 25 0.99 18.74 -6.56
CA LYS A 25 -0.48 18.77 -6.39
C LYS A 25 -0.87 18.12 -5.07
N HIS A 26 -0.36 16.93 -4.75
CA HIS A 26 -0.66 16.25 -3.48
C HIS A 26 -0.18 17.02 -2.25
N PHE A 27 0.99 17.67 -2.33
CA PHE A 27 1.47 18.59 -1.29
C PHE A 27 0.54 19.79 -1.12
N ARG A 28 0.19 20.49 -2.21
CA ARG A 28 -0.69 21.68 -2.15
C ARG A 28 -2.08 21.37 -1.65
N MET A 29 -2.60 20.19 -1.96
CA MET A 29 -3.92 19.73 -1.49
C MET A 29 -3.92 19.23 -0.04
N LYS A 30 -2.81 19.37 0.70
CA LYS A 30 -2.59 18.87 2.07
C LYS A 30 -2.75 17.36 2.25
N ARG A 31 -3.07 16.62 1.18
CA ARG A 31 -3.23 15.16 1.17
C ARG A 31 -1.99 14.46 1.70
N MET A 32 -0.82 14.92 1.24
CA MET A 32 0.45 14.37 1.69
C MET A 32 0.74 14.63 3.17
N ILE A 33 0.39 15.82 3.68
CA ILE A 33 0.55 16.15 5.10
C ILE A 33 -0.36 15.27 5.96
N ILE A 34 -1.62 15.07 5.54
CA ILE A 34 -2.58 14.22 6.24
C ILE A 34 -2.09 12.77 6.28
N SER A 35 -1.66 12.21 5.14
CA SER A 35 -1.12 10.85 5.10
C SER A 35 0.16 10.69 5.91
N PHE A 36 1.04 11.69 5.94
CA PHE A 36 2.24 11.68 6.78
C PHE A 36 1.90 11.76 8.27
N ALA A 37 0.93 12.58 8.64
CA ALA A 37 0.44 12.64 10.01
C ALA A 37 -0.15 11.30 10.45
N LEU A 38 -0.86 10.58 9.58
CA LEU A 38 -1.33 9.23 9.86
C LEU A 38 -0.18 8.21 9.92
N ALA A 39 0.81 8.31 9.02
CA ALA A 39 1.97 7.41 8.98
C ALA A 39 2.80 7.45 10.26
N VAL A 40 2.87 8.60 10.92
CA VAL A 40 3.59 8.79 12.19
C VAL A 40 2.65 8.60 13.37
N GLY A 41 1.42 9.13 13.29
CA GLY A 41 0.47 9.12 14.39
C GLY A 41 -0.07 7.74 14.73
N LEU A 42 -0.35 6.90 13.73
CA LEU A 42 -0.84 5.53 13.94
C LEU A 42 0.15 4.65 14.73
N PRO A 43 1.43 4.49 14.31
CA PRO A 43 2.36 3.64 15.04
C PRO A 43 2.66 4.22 16.43
N LEU A 44 2.74 5.55 16.58
CA LEU A 44 2.97 6.19 17.88
C LEU A 44 1.94 5.84 18.95
N ILE A 45 0.71 5.50 18.57
CA ILE A 45 -0.31 5.04 19.53
C ILE A 45 0.17 3.76 20.23
N PHE A 46 0.82 2.84 19.51
CA PHE A 46 1.38 1.60 20.07
C PHE A 46 2.58 1.84 20.96
N TYR A 47 3.26 2.99 20.83
CA TYR A 47 4.29 3.40 21.77
C TYR A 47 3.71 4.10 23.02
N ILE A 48 2.81 5.07 22.82
CA ILE A 48 2.30 5.94 23.88
C ILE A 48 1.34 5.20 24.82
N VAL A 49 0.44 4.39 24.28
CA VAL A 49 -0.60 3.72 25.09
C VAL A 49 0.02 2.75 26.09
N PRO A 50 0.90 1.80 25.70
CA PRO A 50 1.54 0.93 26.67
C PRO A 50 2.40 1.68 27.67
N LYS A 51 3.12 2.73 27.25
CA LYS A 51 3.95 3.53 28.17
C LYS A 51 3.17 4.13 29.35
N ILE A 52 1.90 4.46 29.16
CA ILE A 52 1.06 5.13 30.17
C ILE A 52 0.12 4.14 30.88
N TRP A 53 -0.42 3.17 30.15
CA TRP A 53 -1.58 2.38 30.59
C TRP A 53 -1.37 0.86 30.60
N ALA A 54 -0.27 0.36 30.04
CA ALA A 54 -0.02 -1.09 29.95
C ALA A 54 1.46 -1.43 30.10
N SER A 55 1.85 -2.64 29.70
CA SER A 55 3.25 -3.03 29.53
C SER A 55 3.52 -3.22 28.05
N PHE A 56 4.76 -2.98 27.63
CA PHE A 56 5.18 -3.34 26.29
C PHE A 56 5.19 -4.87 26.13
N PRO A 57 4.98 -5.39 24.91
CA PRO A 57 5.20 -6.80 24.62
C PRO A 57 6.58 -7.29 25.07
N ASP A 58 6.72 -8.58 25.33
CA ASP A 58 8.00 -9.13 25.82
C ASP A 58 9.04 -9.21 24.70
N THR A 59 8.60 -9.23 23.43
CA THR A 59 9.47 -9.35 22.26
C THR A 59 9.24 -8.24 21.23
N ALA A 60 10.33 -7.88 20.53
CA ALA A 60 10.28 -6.90 19.45
C ALA A 60 9.42 -7.37 18.26
N GLU A 61 9.36 -8.69 18.02
CA GLU A 61 8.57 -9.28 16.94
C GLU A 61 7.07 -9.20 17.21
N GLU A 62 6.65 -9.44 18.46
CA GLU A 62 5.25 -9.27 18.86
C GLU A 62 4.83 -7.80 18.78
N PHE A 63 5.69 -6.87 19.23
CA PHE A 63 5.44 -5.44 19.06
C PHE A 63 5.31 -5.04 17.58
N ALA A 64 6.22 -5.53 16.73
CA ALA A 64 6.17 -5.29 15.30
C ALA A 64 4.90 -5.88 14.67
N ASN A 65 4.50 -7.09 15.05
CA ASN A 65 3.29 -7.75 14.57
C ASN A 65 2.02 -6.94 14.90
N LEU A 66 1.86 -6.54 16.17
CA LEU A 66 0.72 -5.73 16.61
C LEU A 66 0.62 -4.39 15.89
N ASN A 67 1.77 -3.70 15.76
CA ASN A 67 1.84 -2.39 15.12
C ASN A 67 1.63 -2.50 13.60
N LEU A 68 2.33 -3.41 12.93
CA LEU A 68 2.27 -3.58 11.46
C LEU A 68 0.95 -4.19 10.98
N SER A 69 0.15 -4.81 11.85
CA SER A 69 -1.23 -5.25 11.52
C SER A 69 -2.11 -4.10 11.00
N PHE A 70 -1.78 -2.84 11.31
CA PHE A 70 -2.52 -1.66 10.86
C PHE A 70 -1.95 -1.01 9.60
N VAL A 71 -0.84 -1.51 9.06
CA VAL A 71 -0.19 -0.89 7.89
C VAL A 71 -1.05 -1.00 6.64
N ASN A 72 -1.85 -2.07 6.50
CA ASN A 72 -2.76 -2.22 5.37
C ASN A 72 -3.82 -1.12 5.32
N LEU A 73 -4.39 -0.76 6.48
CA LEU A 73 -5.35 0.34 6.56
C LEU A 73 -4.72 1.65 6.06
N LEU A 74 -3.45 1.91 6.42
CA LEU A 74 -2.72 3.07 5.93
C LEU A 74 -2.47 3.00 4.41
N ILE A 75 -2.12 1.82 3.88
CA ILE A 75 -1.93 1.57 2.44
C ILE A 75 -3.21 1.88 1.67
N ILE A 76 -4.34 1.37 2.12
CA ILE A 76 -5.62 1.53 1.41
C ILE A 76 -6.10 2.98 1.46
N ILE A 77 -6.01 3.64 2.62
CA ILE A 77 -6.37 5.07 2.75
C ILE A 77 -5.48 5.93 1.84
N SER A 78 -4.16 5.73 1.91
CA SER A 78 -3.19 6.53 1.15
C SER A 78 -3.30 6.28 -0.35
N GLY A 79 -3.39 5.01 -0.76
CA GLY A 79 -3.61 4.63 -2.15
C GLY A 79 -4.90 5.24 -2.69
N SER A 80 -5.99 5.21 -1.91
CA SER A 80 -7.28 5.79 -2.34
C SER A 80 -7.19 7.32 -2.47
N LEU A 81 -6.45 7.97 -1.57
CA LEU A 81 -6.26 9.42 -1.54
C LEU A 81 -5.38 9.93 -2.70
N PHE A 82 -4.39 9.16 -3.13
CA PHE A 82 -3.45 9.57 -4.18
C PHE A 82 -3.82 9.02 -5.57
N ALA A 83 -4.25 7.76 -5.67
CA ALA A 83 -4.53 7.10 -6.94
C ALA A 83 -6.01 7.15 -7.34
N GLY A 84 -6.94 7.26 -6.37
CA GLY A 84 -8.38 7.15 -6.62
C GLY A 84 -8.91 8.18 -7.62
N ASP A 85 -8.36 9.40 -7.62
CA ASP A 85 -8.77 10.48 -8.53
C ASP A 85 -7.70 10.90 -9.54
N ALA A 86 -6.65 10.11 -9.70
CA ALA A 86 -5.49 10.46 -10.52
C ALA A 86 -5.82 10.62 -12.02
N VAL A 87 -6.70 9.77 -12.55
CA VAL A 87 -7.12 9.79 -13.96
C VAL A 87 -8.46 10.48 -14.12
N VAL A 88 -9.50 10.00 -13.43
CA VAL A 88 -10.86 10.56 -13.52
C VAL A 88 -10.95 12.05 -13.17
N GLY A 89 -10.09 12.54 -12.26
CA GLY A 89 -10.10 13.94 -11.85
C GLY A 89 -9.87 14.91 -13.01
N GLU A 90 -9.05 14.52 -14.00
CA GLU A 90 -8.77 15.37 -15.17
C GLU A 90 -9.97 15.46 -16.13
N PHE A 91 -10.74 14.38 -16.23
CA PHE A 91 -11.93 14.34 -17.07
C PHE A 91 -13.07 15.13 -16.43
N GLU A 92 -13.21 15.07 -15.10
CA GLU A 92 -14.24 15.81 -14.36
C GLU A 92 -13.95 17.32 -14.33
N GLU A 93 -12.69 17.72 -14.14
CA GLU A 93 -12.26 19.13 -14.13
C GLU A 93 -12.09 19.71 -15.55
N LYS A 94 -12.33 18.91 -16.60
CA LYS A 94 -12.16 19.26 -18.04
C LYS A 94 -10.73 19.66 -18.42
N THR A 95 -9.76 19.44 -17.55
CA THR A 95 -8.33 19.69 -17.79
C THR A 95 -7.71 18.65 -18.71
N GLY A 96 -8.34 17.48 -18.89
CA GLY A 96 -7.92 16.47 -19.86
C GLY A 96 -7.81 17.01 -21.30
N LEU A 97 -8.71 17.91 -21.71
CA LEU A 97 -8.66 18.53 -23.04
C LEU A 97 -7.45 19.44 -23.23
N LEU A 98 -6.95 20.04 -22.15
CA LEU A 98 -5.74 20.87 -22.16
C LEU A 98 -4.46 20.01 -22.17
N LEU A 99 -4.50 18.83 -21.55
CA LEU A 99 -3.38 17.89 -21.58
C LEU A 99 -3.19 17.28 -22.98
N PHE A 100 -4.28 17.00 -23.70
CA PHE A 100 -4.22 16.42 -25.05
C PHE A 100 -3.81 17.39 -26.15
N SER A 101 -3.81 18.70 -25.89
CA SER A 101 -3.26 19.68 -26.85
C SER A 101 -1.74 19.81 -26.75
N THR A 102 -1.12 19.26 -25.70
CA THR A 102 0.34 19.23 -25.57
C THR A 102 0.96 18.14 -26.45
N PRO A 103 2.18 18.34 -26.97
CA PRO A 103 2.86 17.35 -27.83
C PRO A 103 3.37 16.12 -27.06
N GLN A 104 2.89 15.87 -25.84
CA GLN A 104 3.30 14.74 -25.01
C GLN A 104 2.50 13.48 -25.36
N ARG A 105 3.17 12.33 -25.38
CA ARG A 105 2.51 11.04 -25.61
C ARG A 105 1.55 10.71 -24.48
N HIS A 106 0.37 10.18 -24.80
CA HIS A 106 -0.65 9.85 -23.81
C HIS A 106 -0.19 8.78 -22.82
N SER A 107 0.59 7.79 -23.28
CA SER A 107 1.18 6.75 -22.43
C SER A 107 2.13 7.32 -21.39
N THR A 108 2.94 8.33 -21.76
CA THR A 108 3.87 9.02 -20.88
C THR A 108 3.15 9.76 -19.75
N ILE A 109 2.04 10.43 -20.08
CA ILE A 109 1.19 11.10 -19.08
C ILE A 109 0.56 10.07 -18.13
N PHE A 110 0.03 8.98 -18.67
CA PHE A 110 -0.60 7.92 -17.89
C PHE A 110 0.37 7.26 -16.90
N ILE A 111 1.56 6.88 -17.36
CA ILE A 111 2.63 6.31 -16.52
C ILE A 111 3.09 7.33 -15.47
N GLY A 112 3.27 8.60 -15.87
CA GLY A 112 3.66 9.66 -14.95
C GLY A 112 2.64 9.88 -13.82
N LYS A 113 1.34 9.77 -14.12
CA LYS A 113 0.26 9.85 -13.12
C LYS A 113 0.27 8.65 -12.17
N TYR A 114 0.45 7.44 -12.70
CA TYR A 114 0.56 6.24 -11.87
C TYR A 114 1.75 6.34 -10.91
N ILE A 115 2.95 6.67 -11.42
CA ILE A 115 4.15 6.86 -10.60
C ILE A 115 3.95 8.01 -9.60
N GLY A 116 3.30 9.10 -10.02
CA GLY A 116 2.97 10.25 -9.18
C GLY A 116 2.06 9.92 -8.00
N ALA A 117 1.20 8.90 -8.12
CA ALA A 117 0.38 8.39 -7.03
C ALA A 117 1.07 7.27 -6.21
N LEU A 118 1.89 6.44 -6.87
CA LEU A 118 2.61 5.35 -6.26
C LEU A 118 3.71 5.84 -5.31
N LEU A 119 4.54 6.79 -5.74
CA LEU A 119 5.68 7.29 -4.95
C LEU A 119 5.26 7.88 -3.58
N PRO A 120 4.23 8.76 -3.49
CA PRO A 120 3.73 9.22 -2.19
C PRO A 120 3.27 8.07 -1.30
N THR A 121 2.56 7.09 -1.87
CA THR A 121 2.05 5.94 -1.11
C THR A 121 3.19 5.08 -0.56
N LEU A 122 4.20 4.77 -1.38
CA LEU A 122 5.41 4.06 -0.93
C LEU A 122 6.18 4.85 0.13
N THR A 123 6.25 6.17 -0.01
CA THR A 123 6.90 7.05 0.98
C THR A 123 6.16 7.02 2.31
N VAL A 124 4.82 7.08 2.29
CA VAL A 124 3.97 6.98 3.49
C VAL A 124 4.21 5.65 4.21
N VAL A 125 4.21 4.54 3.48
CA VAL A 125 4.48 3.21 4.05
C VAL A 125 5.89 3.14 4.62
N SER A 126 6.89 3.68 3.90
CA SER A 126 8.27 3.74 4.39
C SER A 126 8.39 4.54 5.68
N ILE A 127 7.69 5.67 5.81
CA ILE A 127 7.67 6.47 7.04
C ILE A 127 7.03 5.69 8.20
N TYR A 128 5.98 4.91 7.94
CA TYR A 128 5.38 4.04 8.95
C TYR A 128 6.40 3.04 9.50
N TYR A 129 7.05 2.29 8.62
CA TYR A 129 8.10 1.33 9.00
C TYR A 129 9.29 2.00 9.69
N LEU A 130 9.70 3.19 9.25
CA LEU A 130 10.74 3.97 9.93
C LEU A 130 10.31 4.33 11.35
N THR A 131 9.07 4.78 11.54
CA THR A 131 8.55 5.14 12.87
C THR A 131 8.50 3.90 13.79
N THR A 132 7.95 2.79 13.31
CA THR A 132 7.94 1.51 14.05
C THR A 132 9.37 1.04 14.38
N SER A 133 10.33 1.19 13.46
CA SER A 133 11.73 0.82 13.72
C SER A 133 12.38 1.65 14.82
N LEU A 134 12.08 2.95 14.89
CA LEU A 134 12.56 3.84 15.95
C LEU A 134 11.95 3.48 17.31
N GLU A 135 10.69 3.07 17.33
CA GLU A 135 10.01 2.58 18.54
C GLU A 135 10.66 1.27 19.04
N ILE A 136 10.93 0.33 18.15
CA ILE A 136 11.60 -0.94 18.48
C ILE A 136 12.99 -0.66 19.07
N ILE A 137 13.79 0.21 18.44
CA ILE A 137 15.10 0.60 18.96
C ILE A 137 14.97 1.26 20.33
N GLY A 138 13.95 2.10 20.53
CA GLY A 138 13.71 2.81 21.78
C GLY A 138 13.29 1.92 22.96
N ILE A 139 12.62 0.80 22.69
CA ILE A 139 12.11 -0.13 23.73
C ILE A 139 13.09 -1.30 23.94
N TYR A 140 13.51 -1.96 22.87
CA TYR A 140 14.26 -3.23 22.92
C TYR A 140 15.74 -3.07 22.56
N GLY A 141 16.18 -1.87 22.17
CA GLY A 141 17.55 -1.60 21.72
C GLY A 141 17.81 -1.99 20.26
N THR A 142 19.05 -1.80 19.81
CA THR A 142 19.45 -2.00 18.40
C THR A 142 19.36 -3.45 17.94
N GLY A 143 19.39 -4.41 18.87
CA GLY A 143 19.21 -5.84 18.58
C GLY A 143 17.76 -6.26 18.32
N GLY A 144 16.78 -5.37 18.52
CA GLY A 144 15.36 -5.68 18.30
C GLY A 144 14.92 -5.70 16.84
N ILE A 145 15.73 -5.17 15.91
CA ILE A 145 15.43 -5.23 14.47
C ILE A 145 15.88 -6.58 13.91
N THR A 146 14.92 -7.50 13.77
CA THR A 146 15.14 -8.83 13.21
C THR A 146 15.14 -8.81 11.69
N VAL A 147 15.63 -9.89 11.05
CA VAL A 147 15.68 -10.00 9.57
C VAL A 147 14.26 -10.05 8.99
N GLU A 148 13.32 -10.56 9.78
CA GLU A 148 11.90 -10.69 9.57
C GLU A 148 11.25 -9.33 9.33
N PHE A 149 11.71 -8.29 10.04
CA PHE A 149 11.24 -6.92 9.85
C PHE A 149 11.55 -6.39 8.44
N TYR A 150 12.75 -6.65 7.92
CA TYR A 150 13.12 -6.25 6.56
C TYR A 150 12.34 -7.02 5.48
N LYS A 151 12.08 -8.31 5.71
CA LYS A 151 11.22 -9.12 4.82
C LYS A 151 9.80 -8.56 4.79
N SER A 152 9.22 -8.27 5.96
CA SER A 152 7.90 -7.65 6.09
C SER A 152 7.82 -6.32 5.33
N PHE A 153 8.85 -5.47 5.45
CA PHE A 153 8.94 -4.21 4.71
C PHE A 153 8.88 -4.41 3.19
N LEU A 154 9.69 -5.33 2.66
CA LEU A 154 9.70 -5.61 1.21
C LEU A 154 8.35 -6.15 0.71
N ILE A 155 7.73 -7.06 1.46
CA ILE A 155 6.38 -7.58 1.16
C ILE A 155 5.37 -6.42 1.18
N GLY A 156 5.45 -5.53 2.17
CA GLY A 156 4.62 -4.34 2.27
C GLY A 156 4.73 -3.40 1.06
N LEU A 157 5.93 -3.19 0.51
CA LEU A 157 6.13 -2.38 -0.70
C LEU A 157 5.50 -3.02 -1.95
N ILE A 158 5.63 -4.35 -2.09
CA ILE A 158 5.03 -5.10 -3.22
C ILE A 158 3.49 -5.05 -3.12
N TYR A 159 2.96 -5.29 -1.93
CA TYR A 159 1.52 -5.21 -1.66
C TYR A 159 0.98 -3.80 -1.93
N THR A 160 1.70 -2.76 -1.47
CA THR A 160 1.35 -1.35 -1.74
C THR A 160 1.25 -1.06 -3.24
N THR A 161 2.23 -1.53 -4.01
CA THR A 161 2.24 -1.34 -5.47
C THR A 161 1.03 -2.01 -6.13
N SER A 162 0.68 -3.21 -5.66
CA SER A 162 -0.47 -3.97 -6.15
C SER A 162 -1.80 -3.27 -5.80
N ALA A 163 -1.97 -2.82 -4.56
CA ALA A 163 -3.15 -2.10 -4.09
C ALA A 163 -3.35 -0.78 -4.85
N VAL A 164 -2.29 0.02 -5.01
CA VAL A 164 -2.33 1.28 -5.78
C VAL A 164 -2.72 1.02 -7.24
N SER A 165 -2.21 -0.05 -7.84
CA SER A 165 -2.54 -0.42 -9.23
C SER A 165 -4.02 -0.72 -9.41
N LEU A 166 -4.63 -1.45 -8.46
CA LEU A 166 -6.05 -1.77 -8.49
C LEU A 166 -6.92 -0.52 -8.31
N ILE A 167 -6.54 0.39 -7.41
CA ILE A 167 -7.25 1.68 -7.22
C ILE A 167 -7.12 2.55 -8.48
N PHE A 168 -5.92 2.62 -9.07
CA PHE A 168 -5.66 3.40 -10.28
C PHE A 168 -6.42 2.86 -11.49
N PHE A 169 -6.62 1.54 -11.55
CA PHE A 169 -7.48 0.89 -12.54
C PHE A 169 -8.92 1.40 -12.47
N PHE A 170 -9.52 1.49 -11.27
CA PHE A 170 -10.86 2.09 -11.13
C PHE A 170 -10.90 3.57 -11.51
N SER A 171 -9.84 4.31 -11.20
CA SER A 171 -9.67 5.71 -11.63
C SER A 171 -9.70 5.89 -13.14
N SER A 172 -9.29 4.87 -13.88
CA SER A 172 -9.24 4.90 -15.35
C SER A 172 -10.58 4.57 -16.00
N ILE A 173 -11.45 3.83 -15.31
CA ILE A 173 -12.74 3.36 -15.85
C ILE A 173 -13.89 4.31 -15.50
N LEU A 174 -13.84 4.92 -14.32
CA LEU A 174 -14.95 5.69 -13.78
C LEU A 174 -14.96 7.13 -14.28
N LYS A 175 -16.16 7.73 -14.26
CA LYS A 175 -16.42 9.08 -14.78
C LYS A 175 -16.48 10.17 -13.70
N ARG A 176 -16.55 9.79 -12.42
CA ARG A 176 -16.63 10.70 -11.27
C ARG A 176 -15.55 10.37 -10.24
N LYS A 177 -14.84 11.39 -9.80
CA LYS A 177 -13.77 11.39 -8.79
C LYS A 177 -14.20 10.75 -7.50
N ILE A 178 -15.32 11.20 -6.93
CA ILE A 178 -15.79 10.67 -5.64
C ILE A 178 -16.14 9.18 -5.73
N THR A 179 -16.81 8.77 -6.82
CA THR A 179 -17.18 7.38 -7.04
C THR A 179 -15.94 6.50 -7.21
N SER A 180 -14.92 7.00 -7.90
CA SER A 180 -13.67 6.27 -8.09
C SER A 180 -12.88 6.06 -6.82
N THR A 181 -12.66 7.14 -6.05
CA THR A 181 -11.97 7.05 -4.77
C THR A 181 -12.70 6.12 -3.81
N LEU A 182 -14.03 6.24 -3.71
CA LEU A 182 -14.82 5.37 -2.84
C LEU A 182 -14.81 3.91 -3.30
N LEU A 183 -14.90 3.65 -4.61
CA LEU A 183 -14.86 2.28 -5.12
C LEU A 183 -13.51 1.62 -4.85
N GLY A 184 -12.39 2.32 -5.08
CA GLY A 184 -11.06 1.80 -4.76
C GLY A 184 -10.90 1.48 -3.28
N PHE A 185 -11.34 2.39 -2.41
CA PHE A 185 -11.33 2.19 -0.97
C PHE A 185 -12.19 0.99 -0.54
N PHE A 186 -13.47 0.96 -0.92
CA PHE A 186 -14.38 -0.12 -0.53
C PHE A 186 -14.03 -1.46 -1.17
N SER A 187 -13.43 -1.46 -2.35
CA SER A 187 -12.95 -2.69 -2.98
C SER A 187 -11.92 -3.40 -2.10
N LEU A 188 -10.94 -2.65 -1.58
CA LEU A 188 -9.87 -3.23 -0.76
C LEU A 188 -10.26 -3.40 0.71
N MET A 189 -11.06 -2.50 1.28
CA MET A 189 -11.46 -2.61 2.70
C MET A 189 -12.63 -3.56 2.95
N MET A 190 -13.53 -3.75 1.97
CA MET A 190 -14.77 -4.48 2.19
C MET A 190 -14.99 -5.59 1.18
N ILE A 191 -15.05 -5.27 -0.12
CA ILE A 191 -15.49 -6.23 -1.13
C ILE A 191 -14.53 -7.42 -1.20
N LEU A 192 -13.24 -7.18 -1.41
CA LEU A 192 -12.26 -8.26 -1.54
C LEU A 192 -12.05 -9.04 -0.23
N PRO A 193 -11.96 -8.41 0.96
CA PRO A 193 -11.92 -9.16 2.21
C PRO A 193 -13.18 -10.00 2.44
N ILE A 194 -14.38 -9.48 2.18
CA ILE A 194 -15.63 -10.26 2.29
C ILE A 194 -15.61 -11.44 1.32
N MET A 195 -15.18 -11.24 0.08
CA MET A 195 -15.04 -12.31 -0.89
C MET A 195 -14.03 -13.37 -0.42
N SER A 196 -12.90 -12.95 0.14
CA SER A 196 -11.89 -13.84 0.73
C SER A 196 -12.47 -14.67 1.87
N SER A 197 -13.17 -14.02 2.80
CA SER A 197 -13.80 -14.69 3.94
C SER A 197 -14.88 -15.67 3.50
N VAL A 198 -15.75 -15.30 2.55
CA VAL A 198 -16.80 -16.18 2.04
C VAL A 198 -16.20 -17.43 1.38
N LEU A 199 -15.15 -17.27 0.56
CA LEU A 199 -14.52 -18.40 -0.12
C LEU A 199 -13.83 -19.35 0.87
N GLN A 200 -13.14 -18.81 1.87
CA GLN A 200 -12.47 -19.62 2.88
C GLN A 200 -13.46 -20.33 3.81
N PHE A 201 -14.45 -19.61 4.35
CA PHE A 201 -15.34 -20.14 5.39
C PHE A 201 -16.54 -20.93 4.87
N LEU A 202 -17.06 -20.63 3.66
CA LEU A 202 -18.24 -21.30 3.13
C LEU A 202 -17.92 -22.32 2.03
N VAL A 203 -16.85 -22.09 1.28
CA VAL A 203 -16.50 -22.91 0.10
C VAL A 203 -15.24 -23.74 0.34
N GLU A 204 -14.51 -23.49 1.43
CA GLU A 204 -13.22 -24.14 1.75
C GLU A 204 -12.20 -24.02 0.61
N VAL A 205 -12.30 -22.93 -0.19
CA VAL A 205 -11.39 -22.66 -1.30
C VAL A 205 -10.47 -21.50 -0.94
N GLU A 206 -9.18 -21.73 -1.11
CA GLU A 206 -8.17 -20.71 -0.88
C GLU A 206 -8.19 -19.61 -1.97
N PRO A 207 -8.40 -18.34 -1.59
CA PRO A 207 -8.53 -17.24 -2.52
C PRO A 207 -7.17 -16.66 -2.93
N TRP A 208 -6.25 -17.50 -3.41
CA TRP A 208 -4.88 -17.12 -3.80
C TRP A 208 -4.81 -16.07 -4.91
N TYR A 209 -5.92 -15.82 -5.62
CA TYR A 209 -6.02 -14.79 -6.66
C TYR A 209 -6.58 -13.45 -6.13
N ILE A 210 -7.03 -13.38 -4.88
CA ILE A 210 -7.58 -12.16 -4.28
C ILE A 210 -6.43 -11.38 -3.64
N LEU A 211 -6.31 -10.10 -4.00
CA LEU A 211 -5.21 -9.27 -3.51
C LEU A 211 -5.15 -9.16 -1.98
N THR A 212 -6.29 -8.99 -1.32
CA THR A 212 -6.38 -8.82 0.14
C THR A 212 -6.05 -10.08 0.91
N TYR A 213 -6.00 -11.25 0.27
CA TYR A 213 -5.50 -12.47 0.89
C TYR A 213 -4.02 -12.35 1.26
N PHE A 214 -3.23 -11.64 0.43
CA PHE A 214 -1.79 -11.47 0.64
C PHE A 214 -1.42 -10.39 1.66
N GLU A 215 -2.40 -9.69 2.23
CA GLU A 215 -2.17 -8.71 3.29
C GLU A 215 -1.51 -9.35 4.53
N GLY A 216 -1.97 -10.53 4.94
CA GLY A 216 -1.48 -11.24 6.12
C GLY A 216 0.01 -11.58 6.05
N LEU A 217 0.56 -11.74 4.83
CA LEU A 217 1.98 -12.00 4.61
C LEU A 217 2.89 -10.91 5.19
N ILE A 218 2.38 -9.70 5.41
CA ILE A 218 3.14 -8.62 6.05
C ILE A 218 3.47 -8.98 7.50
N THR A 219 2.55 -9.60 8.22
CA THR A 219 2.67 -9.89 9.66
C THR A 219 3.06 -11.33 9.96
N ASP A 220 2.76 -12.28 9.07
CA ASP A 220 3.03 -13.72 9.25
C ASP A 220 4.53 -14.03 9.34
N VAL A 221 5.39 -13.15 8.82
CA VAL A 221 6.85 -13.28 8.90
C VAL A 221 7.36 -13.27 10.35
N PHE A 222 6.63 -12.62 11.28
CA PHE A 222 7.05 -12.47 12.67
C PHE A 222 6.64 -13.63 13.58
N VAL A 223 5.54 -14.32 13.27
CA VAL A 223 5.00 -15.39 14.12
C VAL A 223 5.74 -16.73 13.88
N GLY A 224 6.64 -16.76 12.90
CA GLY A 224 7.27 -18.00 12.45
C GLY A 224 6.23 -18.91 11.82
N ALA A 225 5.74 -18.51 10.64
CA ALA A 225 4.81 -19.28 9.81
C ALA A 225 3.77 -20.10 10.58
N PRO A 226 2.55 -19.59 10.83
CA PRO A 226 1.43 -20.43 10.46
C PRO A 226 1.63 -20.63 8.96
N SER A 227 1.98 -21.85 8.57
CA SER A 227 1.95 -22.27 7.17
C SER A 227 0.77 -21.60 6.51
N LEU A 228 0.97 -21.06 5.30
CA LEU A 228 -0.09 -21.12 4.31
C LEU A 228 -0.65 -22.55 4.40
N GLN A 229 -1.75 -22.73 5.12
CA GLN A 229 -2.78 -23.66 4.74
C GLN A 229 -3.27 -23.01 3.45
N GLY A 230 -2.76 -23.34 2.27
CA GLY A 230 -2.09 -24.52 1.78
C GLY A 230 -2.03 -24.23 0.28
N GLY A 231 -1.00 -23.49 -0.17
CA GLY A 231 -0.83 -23.19 -1.59
C GLY A 231 -1.04 -24.45 -2.44
N PRO A 232 -1.62 -24.36 -3.65
CA PRO A 232 -2.29 -25.46 -4.32
C PRO A 232 -1.46 -26.77 -4.26
N GLY A 233 -1.88 -27.68 -3.37
CA GLY A 233 -1.17 -28.94 -3.05
C GLY A 233 -0.70 -29.11 -1.59
N GLY A 234 -0.89 -28.13 -0.70
CA GLY A 234 -0.52 -28.25 0.71
C GLY A 234 -1.57 -28.97 1.55
N GLU A 235 -1.49 -30.30 1.66
CA GLU A 235 -2.28 -31.06 2.62
C GLU A 235 -1.95 -30.62 4.06
N GLY A 236 -2.90 -29.93 4.69
CA GLY A 236 -2.88 -29.67 6.12
C GLY A 236 -3.09 -30.96 6.90
N THR A 237 -2.02 -31.65 7.25
CA THR A 237 -2.05 -32.65 8.32
C THR A 237 -1.45 -32.04 9.57
N GLN A 238 -2.33 -31.52 10.43
CA GLN A 238 -2.01 -31.20 11.80
C GLN A 238 -1.67 -32.53 12.51
N PHE A 239 -0.39 -32.79 12.73
CA PHE A 239 0.06 -33.94 13.52
C PHE A 239 -0.34 -33.72 14.99
N SER A 240 -1.40 -34.41 15.43
CA SER A 240 -1.66 -34.64 16.85
C SER A 240 -0.84 -35.86 17.30
N PRO A 241 0.15 -35.72 18.19
CA PRO A 241 0.69 -36.88 18.88
C PRO A 241 -0.34 -37.36 19.91
N ASP A 242 -0.95 -38.51 19.65
CA ASP A 242 -1.64 -39.29 20.68
C ASP A 242 -0.60 -39.84 21.66
N PHE A 243 -0.50 -39.23 22.83
CA PHE A 243 0.03 -39.86 24.06
C PHE A 243 -0.81 -39.43 25.26
#